data_AF-A0A0N0YJL5-F1
#
_entry.id   AF-A0A0N0YJL5-F1
#
_cell.length_a   1.000
_cell.length_b   1.000
_cell.length_c   1.000
_cell.angle_alpha   90.00
_cell.angle_beta   90.00
_cell.angle_gamma   90.00
#
_symmetry.space_group_name_H-M   'P 1'
#
loop_
_entity.id
_entity.type
_entity.pdbx_description
1 polymer ?
#
loop_
_entity_poly.entity_id
_entity_poly.type
_entity_poly.pdbx_seq_one_letter_code
_entity_poly.pdbx_strand_id
1 'polypeptide(L)'
;MGEADRAVSSLRDFHAWFAAHLEAESSEIRRIPFTELKGWRFEEPHGNLVHESGKFFSVQGLRFRNASGAVPEWDQPIINQPEVGVLGILVKEFDGIPHCLMQAKMEPGNHNRVQISPTVQATRSNYTRVHGGRPVPYLDFFRNASRHQVLADVLQSEQGSWFYRKRNRNIIVATSDDVELLDGFYWLSVGQLHALLSVDDLVNMDSRSVMACFPLTSPSPSGPWAFDGAPAAPWPVEDASIGSALTRSLDPGYGALHSPGSVRNWFTGARAGFTGEAHLVDLGSVRNWQRSEDRISHGRGVFFDVMAVDVRTGSREVASWTQPMIEARGQGVAAFLVQRIGGVLHVLVRVGSEPGFMDAVELAPTVQCTPENYAVLPSEAAPPFLDEVLHAPADAVRFDTVLSEEGGRFFHTRSRYLIVELPAERELVEPDDFRWLAVHQLSDLVQHSNYLNIQARTLLACLHSLLGPAGGECT
;
A
#
# COMPACT_ATOMS: atom_id res chain seq x y z
N MET A 1 5.03 -25.19 19.55
CA MET A 1 5.87 -24.00 19.78
C MET A 1 6.61 -23.73 18.49
N GLY A 2 5.96 -23.01 17.57
CA GLY A 2 6.55 -22.62 16.29
C GLY A 2 7.48 -21.43 16.45
N GLU A 3 8.30 -21.14 15.44
CA GLU A 3 9.29 -20.05 15.41
C GLU A 3 8.75 -18.66 15.81
N ALA A 4 7.44 -18.45 15.78
CA ALA A 4 6.78 -17.23 16.25
C ALA A 4 6.99 -16.92 17.77
N ASP A 5 7.38 -17.91 18.59
CA ASP A 5 7.59 -17.77 20.05
C ASP A 5 9.01 -17.33 20.46
N ARG A 6 9.93 -17.09 19.52
CA ARG A 6 11.29 -16.59 19.83
C ARG A 6 11.41 -15.06 19.74
N ALA A 7 10.32 -14.36 19.46
CA ALA A 7 10.30 -12.90 19.47
C ALA A 7 10.46 -12.37 20.90
N VAL A 8 10.92 -11.12 21.05
CA VAL A 8 11.06 -10.42 22.36
C VAL A 8 9.71 -10.35 23.11
N SER A 9 8.61 -10.50 22.39
CA SER A 9 7.25 -10.63 22.94
C SER A 9 6.36 -11.50 22.06
N SER A 10 5.30 -12.08 22.62
CA SER A 10 4.36 -12.91 21.86
C SER A 10 3.32 -12.06 21.11
N LEU A 11 2.64 -12.65 20.11
CA LEU A 11 1.49 -11.99 19.46
C LEU A 11 0.37 -11.69 20.46
N ARG A 12 0.20 -12.53 21.48
CA ARG A 12 -0.77 -12.30 22.56
C ARG A 12 -0.44 -11.03 23.34
N ASP A 13 0.85 -10.81 23.67
CA ASP A 13 1.29 -9.61 24.37
C ASP A 13 1.08 -8.37 23.49
N PHE A 14 1.38 -8.47 22.20
CA PHE A 14 1.10 -7.42 21.24
C PHE A 14 -0.40 -7.06 21.21
N HIS A 15 -1.29 -8.05 21.10
CA HIS A 15 -2.74 -7.80 21.07
C HIS A 15 -3.23 -7.16 22.36
N ALA A 16 -2.72 -7.58 23.53
CA ALA A 16 -3.04 -6.95 24.81
C ALA A 16 -2.56 -5.50 24.87
N TRP A 17 -1.32 -5.24 24.44
CA TRP A 17 -0.75 -3.89 24.34
C TRP A 17 -1.56 -3.00 23.39
N PHE A 18 -1.94 -3.52 22.22
CA PHE A 18 -2.68 -2.79 21.20
C PHE A 18 -4.11 -2.49 21.65
N ALA A 19 -4.77 -3.44 22.30
CA ALA A 19 -6.09 -3.23 22.90
C ALA A 19 -6.06 -2.11 23.96
N ALA A 20 -5.05 -2.10 24.83
CA ALA A 20 -4.88 -1.02 25.80
C ALA A 20 -4.65 0.36 25.12
N HIS A 21 -3.92 0.39 24.00
CA HIS A 21 -3.75 1.62 23.21
C HIS A 21 -5.05 2.09 22.57
N LEU A 22 -5.87 1.16 22.06
CA LEU A 22 -7.19 1.46 21.52
C LEU A 22 -8.16 2.00 22.58
N GLU A 23 -8.13 1.45 23.79
CA GLU A 23 -8.96 1.90 24.91
C GLU A 23 -8.54 3.28 25.43
N ALA A 24 -7.23 3.54 25.46
CA ALA A 24 -6.70 4.83 25.86
C ALA A 24 -6.91 5.93 24.82
N GLU A 25 -7.14 5.59 23.54
CA GLU A 25 -7.26 6.59 22.50
C GLU A 25 -8.63 7.26 22.48
N SER A 26 -8.60 8.59 22.63
CA SER A 26 -9.80 9.41 22.86
C SER A 26 -10.10 10.37 21.71
N SER A 27 -9.69 10.03 20.48
CA SER A 27 -9.93 10.89 19.32
C SER A 27 -11.39 10.92 18.89
N GLU A 28 -11.90 12.09 18.56
CA GLU A 28 -13.22 12.30 17.94
C GLU A 28 -13.02 12.86 16.52
N ILE A 29 -13.64 12.20 15.54
CA ILE A 29 -13.61 12.62 14.14
C ILE A 29 -15.05 12.88 13.70
N ARG A 30 -15.36 14.13 13.34
CA ARG A 30 -16.69 14.56 12.92
C ARG A 30 -16.63 15.09 11.49
N ARG A 31 -17.54 14.65 10.62
CA ARG A 31 -17.73 15.28 9.31
C ARG A 31 -18.28 16.69 9.47
N ILE A 32 -17.78 17.63 8.66
CA ILE A 32 -18.16 19.04 8.72
C ILE A 32 -18.45 19.59 7.32
N PRO A 33 -19.28 20.65 7.20
CA PRO A 33 -19.36 21.40 5.96
C PRO A 33 -18.02 22.07 5.63
N PHE A 34 -17.76 22.35 4.35
CA PHE A 34 -16.52 23.02 3.93
C PHE A 34 -16.35 24.42 4.54
N THR A 35 -17.45 25.08 4.90
CA THR A 35 -17.47 26.39 5.56
C THR A 35 -16.88 26.36 6.98
N GLU A 36 -16.81 25.18 7.62
CA GLU A 36 -16.21 24.98 8.95
C GLU A 36 -14.71 24.63 8.88
N LEU A 37 -14.14 24.40 7.69
CA LEU A 37 -12.70 24.17 7.55
C LEU A 37 -11.91 25.41 8.00
N LYS A 38 -11.00 25.21 8.96
CA LYS A 38 -10.08 26.23 9.46
C LYS A 38 -8.76 26.16 8.70
N GLY A 39 -8.31 27.29 8.15
CA GLY A 39 -7.07 27.36 7.40
C GLY A 39 -7.14 26.73 6.00
N TRP A 40 -8.32 26.32 5.53
CA TRP A 40 -8.53 25.90 4.14
C TRP A 40 -9.57 26.79 3.47
N ARG A 41 -9.41 26.98 2.17
CA ARG A 41 -10.38 27.74 1.36
C ARG A 41 -10.41 27.21 -0.08
N PHE A 42 -11.52 27.46 -0.75
CA PHE A 42 -11.56 27.40 -2.20
C PHE A 42 -10.95 28.70 -2.75
N GLU A 43 -9.86 28.60 -3.51
CA GLU A 43 -9.22 29.77 -4.10
C GLU A 43 -9.95 30.25 -5.36
N GLU A 44 -10.09 31.56 -5.53
CA GLU A 44 -10.62 32.16 -6.76
C GLU A 44 -9.46 32.55 -7.70
N PRO A 45 -9.60 32.43 -9.03
CA PRO A 45 -10.79 31.97 -9.77
C PRO A 45 -10.84 30.45 -10.01
N HIS A 46 -9.82 29.70 -9.58
CA HIS A 46 -9.62 28.30 -9.99
C HIS A 46 -10.52 27.28 -9.27
N GLY A 47 -11.06 27.66 -8.12
CA GLY A 47 -11.89 26.80 -7.28
C GLY A 47 -11.15 25.64 -6.61
N ASN A 48 -9.80 25.63 -6.60
CA ASN A 48 -9.02 24.58 -5.92
C ASN A 48 -9.17 24.71 -4.40
N LEU A 49 -9.21 23.57 -3.69
CA LEU A 49 -9.23 23.56 -2.23
C LEU A 49 -7.79 23.54 -1.71
N VAL A 50 -7.36 24.62 -1.08
CA VAL A 50 -5.96 24.85 -0.66
C VAL A 50 -5.89 25.26 0.81
N HIS A 51 -4.78 24.94 1.46
CA HIS A 51 -4.48 25.47 2.79
C HIS A 51 -3.88 26.88 2.69
N GLU A 52 -4.27 27.80 3.56
CA GLU A 52 -3.89 29.21 3.53
C GLU A 52 -2.37 29.42 3.66
N SER A 53 -1.68 28.49 4.33
CA SER A 53 -0.22 28.54 4.48
C SER A 53 0.55 28.10 3.22
N GLY A 54 -0.13 27.59 2.18
CA GLY A 54 0.50 26.98 1.01
C GLY A 54 1.24 25.67 1.28
N LYS A 55 0.97 25.01 2.42
CA LYS A 55 1.56 23.72 2.82
C LYS A 55 0.52 22.59 2.74
N PHE A 56 0.88 21.39 3.20
CA PHE A 56 0.06 20.17 3.14
C PHE A 56 -0.16 19.73 1.70
N PHE A 57 -1.42 19.62 1.28
CA PHE A 57 -1.84 19.23 -0.06
C PHE A 57 -2.90 20.21 -0.56
N SER A 58 -3.21 20.14 -1.84
CA SER A 58 -4.40 20.77 -2.42
C SER A 58 -5.29 19.72 -3.07
N VAL A 59 -6.58 20.03 -3.20
CA VAL A 59 -7.47 19.30 -4.11
C VAL A 59 -7.66 20.15 -5.36
N GLN A 60 -7.27 19.59 -6.50
CA GLN A 60 -7.33 20.23 -7.81
C GLN A 60 -8.20 19.38 -8.75
N GLY A 61 -8.45 19.87 -9.96
CA GLY A 61 -8.98 19.05 -11.03
C GLY A 61 -7.89 18.32 -11.79
N LEU A 62 -8.25 17.19 -12.38
CA LEU A 62 -7.44 16.43 -13.33
C LEU A 62 -8.31 16.10 -14.53
N ARG A 63 -7.78 16.32 -15.73
CA ARG A 63 -8.34 15.80 -16.98
C ARG A 63 -7.45 14.69 -17.49
N PHE A 64 -8.03 13.52 -17.74
CA PHE A 64 -7.35 12.39 -18.34
C PHE A 64 -7.95 12.07 -19.71
N ARG A 65 -7.08 11.76 -20.67
CA ARG A 65 -7.41 11.38 -22.04
C ARG A 65 -6.69 10.09 -22.41
N ASN A 66 -7.39 9.12 -22.94
CA ASN A 66 -6.82 7.93 -23.57
C ASN A 66 -7.74 7.47 -24.69
N ALA A 67 -7.46 7.90 -25.93
CA ALA A 67 -8.32 7.61 -27.08
C ALA A 67 -8.51 6.10 -27.37
N SER A 68 -7.60 5.26 -26.88
CA SER A 68 -7.67 3.80 -27.02
C SER A 68 -8.41 3.09 -25.89
N GLY A 69 -8.76 3.80 -24.81
CA GLY A 69 -9.44 3.24 -23.65
C GLY A 69 -10.96 3.18 -23.82
N ALA A 70 -11.61 2.29 -23.05
CA ALA A 70 -13.07 2.16 -22.99
C ALA A 70 -13.78 3.48 -22.58
N VAL A 71 -13.10 4.32 -21.78
CA VAL A 71 -13.52 5.68 -21.46
C VAL A 71 -12.45 6.65 -22.02
N PRO A 72 -12.72 7.31 -23.17
CA PRO A 72 -11.69 8.08 -23.87
C PRO A 72 -11.22 9.34 -23.13
N GLU A 73 -12.09 9.95 -22.33
CA GLU A 73 -11.78 11.18 -21.61
C GLU A 73 -12.68 11.32 -20.38
N TRP A 74 -12.12 11.74 -19.24
CA TRP A 74 -12.89 12.15 -18.06
C TRP A 74 -12.15 13.22 -17.25
N ASP A 75 -12.89 13.86 -16.35
CA ASP A 75 -12.34 14.74 -15.33
C ASP A 75 -12.62 14.18 -13.92
N GLN A 76 -11.73 14.47 -12.98
CA GLN A 76 -11.95 14.15 -11.57
C GLN A 76 -11.20 15.13 -10.64
N PRO A 77 -11.65 15.30 -9.38
CA PRO A 77 -10.79 15.84 -8.34
C PRO A 77 -9.55 14.94 -8.14
N ILE A 78 -8.45 15.55 -7.75
CA ILE A 78 -7.19 14.86 -7.47
C ILE A 78 -6.46 15.57 -6.32
N ILE A 79 -5.84 14.81 -5.43
CA ILE A 79 -4.95 15.35 -4.40
C ILE A 79 -3.61 15.67 -5.05
N ASN A 80 -3.16 16.91 -4.94
CA ASN A 80 -1.80 17.32 -5.33
C ASN A 80 -0.98 17.67 -4.08
N GLN A 81 0.02 16.83 -3.81
CA GLN A 81 0.99 17.05 -2.75
C GLN A 81 2.40 16.78 -3.30
N PRO A 82 3.08 17.80 -3.87
CA PRO A 82 4.38 17.64 -4.52
C PRO A 82 5.54 17.48 -3.51
N GLU A 83 5.25 17.03 -2.28
CA GLU A 83 6.23 16.71 -1.26
C GLU A 83 6.47 15.19 -1.18
N VAL A 84 7.73 14.80 -1.04
CA VAL A 84 8.11 13.42 -0.71
C VAL A 84 8.18 13.28 0.81
N GLY A 85 7.32 12.43 1.38
CA GLY A 85 7.40 12.02 2.78
C GLY A 85 8.35 10.85 2.97
N VAL A 86 8.67 10.55 4.23
CA VAL A 86 9.46 9.40 4.65
C VAL A 86 8.53 8.39 5.34
N LEU A 87 8.55 7.16 4.83
CA LEU A 87 7.91 5.98 5.40
C LEU A 87 9.02 5.01 5.78
N GLY A 88 9.36 4.97 7.07
CA GLY A 88 10.56 4.31 7.58
C GLY A 88 10.25 3.21 8.57
N ILE A 89 10.76 2.00 8.34
CA ILE A 89 10.77 0.91 9.32
C ILE A 89 12.20 0.72 9.85
N LEU A 90 12.36 0.86 11.16
CA LEU A 90 13.60 0.57 11.87
C LEU A 90 13.63 -0.91 12.25
N VAL A 91 14.74 -1.56 11.96
CA VAL A 91 14.98 -2.97 12.23
C VAL A 91 16.10 -3.10 13.26
N LYS A 92 15.92 -3.98 14.24
CA LYS A 92 16.95 -4.38 15.20
C LYS A 92 16.85 -5.87 15.47
N GLU A 93 18.00 -6.52 15.59
CA GLU A 93 18.07 -7.94 15.92
C GLU A 93 17.99 -8.12 17.43
N PHE A 94 17.18 -9.08 17.85
CA PHE A 94 17.11 -9.56 19.22
C PHE A 94 17.22 -11.08 19.17
N ASP A 95 18.23 -11.63 19.85
CA ASP A 95 18.49 -13.08 19.92
C ASP A 95 18.54 -13.77 18.52
N GLY A 96 19.17 -13.11 17.54
CA GLY A 96 19.28 -13.63 16.17
C GLY A 96 18.05 -13.37 15.30
N ILE A 97 17.01 -12.71 15.79
CA ILE A 97 15.75 -12.51 15.07
C ILE A 97 15.54 -11.02 14.77
N PRO A 98 15.36 -10.64 13.48
CA PRO A 98 15.06 -9.27 13.11
C PRO A 98 13.65 -8.87 13.55
N HIS A 99 13.57 -7.78 14.30
CA HIS A 99 12.33 -7.14 14.71
C HIS A 99 12.19 -5.77 14.06
N CYS A 100 10.96 -5.38 13.74
CA CYS A 100 10.56 -4.09 13.22
C CYS A 100 9.92 -3.26 14.33
N LEU A 101 10.36 -2.01 14.49
CA LEU A 101 9.76 -1.08 15.45
C LEU A 101 8.51 -0.45 14.83
N MET A 102 7.33 -0.91 15.23
CA MET A 102 6.06 -0.43 14.68
C MET A 102 5.44 0.60 15.61
N GLN A 103 4.63 1.51 15.06
CA GLN A 103 3.94 2.55 15.83
C GLN A 103 2.42 2.29 15.83
N ALA A 104 1.78 2.26 16.99
CA ALA A 104 0.32 2.41 17.07
C ALA A 104 -0.03 3.87 16.74
N LYS A 105 -0.68 4.07 15.59
CA LYS A 105 -0.92 5.40 15.04
C LYS A 105 -2.41 5.62 14.82
N MET A 106 -2.92 6.68 15.45
CA MET A 106 -4.20 7.26 15.07
C MET A 106 -4.03 8.16 13.84
N GLU A 107 -4.90 7.94 12.86
CA GLU A 107 -5.14 8.82 11.72
C GLU A 107 -6.65 9.02 11.55
N PRO A 108 -7.11 10.22 11.16
CA PRO A 108 -8.53 10.57 11.21
C PRO A 108 -9.41 9.74 10.25
N GLY A 109 -8.81 9.15 9.22
CA GLY A 109 -9.48 8.32 8.24
C GLY A 109 -9.34 6.82 8.46
N ASN A 110 -8.60 6.37 9.48
CA ASN A 110 -8.50 4.95 9.80
C ASN A 110 -9.88 4.39 10.15
N HIS A 111 -10.27 3.26 9.55
CA HIS A 111 -11.58 2.65 9.78
C HIS A 111 -11.81 2.24 11.25
N ASN A 112 -10.76 1.77 11.92
CA ASN A 112 -10.73 1.31 13.30
C ASN A 112 -9.97 2.26 14.25
N ARG A 113 -9.83 3.55 13.87
CA ARG A 113 -9.12 4.63 14.61
C ARG A 113 -7.60 4.47 14.67
N VAL A 114 -7.10 3.39 15.28
CA VAL A 114 -5.66 3.14 15.46
C VAL A 114 -5.26 1.92 14.64
N GLN A 115 -4.13 2.04 13.93
CA GLN A 115 -3.50 0.97 13.15
C GLN A 115 -2.00 0.94 13.46
N ILE A 116 -1.30 -0.11 13.05
CA ILE A 116 0.16 -0.14 13.13
C ILE A 116 0.80 0.44 11.88
N SER A 117 1.56 1.53 12.07
CA SER A 117 2.28 2.25 11.04
C SER A 117 3.78 1.95 11.08
N PRO A 118 4.55 2.38 10.06
CA PRO A 118 6.00 2.37 10.13
C PRO A 118 6.50 3.14 11.36
N THR A 119 7.75 2.89 11.75
CA THR A 119 8.44 3.62 12.83
C THR A 119 8.35 5.14 12.61
N VAL A 120 8.51 5.58 11.36
CA VAL A 120 8.38 6.97 10.96
C VAL A 120 7.44 7.08 9.77
N GLN A 121 6.40 7.88 9.94
CA GLN A 121 5.51 8.32 8.87
C GLN A 121 5.40 9.84 8.95
N ALA A 122 6.20 10.53 8.13
CA ALA A 122 6.34 11.98 8.21
C ALA A 122 6.50 12.65 6.85
N THR A 123 5.70 13.70 6.60
CA THR A 123 5.87 14.59 5.45
C THR A 123 7.06 15.54 5.67
N ARG A 124 7.61 16.06 4.56
CA ARG A 124 8.69 17.05 4.59
C ARG A 124 8.35 18.30 5.40
N SER A 125 7.15 18.82 5.21
CA SER A 125 6.58 19.93 5.96
C SER A 125 6.56 19.71 7.48
N ASN A 126 6.29 18.48 7.93
CA ASN A 126 6.23 18.13 9.35
C ASN A 126 7.63 18.04 9.97
N TYR A 127 8.56 17.31 9.35
CA TYR A 127 9.87 17.08 9.98
C TYR A 127 10.88 18.23 9.83
N THR A 128 10.66 19.15 8.89
CA THR A 128 11.44 20.41 8.85
C THR A 128 11.02 21.39 9.94
N ARG A 129 10.04 21.02 10.79
CA ARG A 129 9.56 21.78 11.96
C ARG A 129 9.17 23.22 11.61
N VAL A 130 8.66 23.46 10.41
CA VAL A 130 8.17 24.78 9.98
C VAL A 130 6.91 25.22 10.76
N HIS A 131 6.45 24.39 11.70
CA HIS A 131 5.31 24.65 12.58
C HIS A 131 5.68 24.68 14.07
N GLY A 132 6.98 24.57 14.41
CA GLY A 132 7.44 24.59 15.80
C GLY A 132 7.10 23.34 16.62
N GLY A 133 6.61 22.28 15.98
CA GLY A 133 6.22 21.03 16.66
C GLY A 133 7.39 20.22 17.23
N ARG A 134 7.06 19.26 18.10
CA ARG A 134 8.01 18.29 18.67
C ARG A 134 8.76 17.52 17.57
N PRO A 135 10.01 17.13 17.82
CA PRO A 135 10.75 16.29 16.88
C PRO A 135 10.00 14.97 16.65
N VAL A 136 9.94 14.54 15.38
CA VAL A 136 9.38 13.24 15.04
C VAL A 136 10.29 12.16 15.65
N PRO A 137 9.76 11.27 16.51
CA PRO A 137 10.55 10.20 17.12
C PRO A 137 11.27 9.35 16.08
N TYR A 138 12.48 8.90 16.39
CA TYR A 138 13.31 8.01 15.56
C TYR A 138 13.68 8.51 14.15
N LEU A 139 13.29 9.73 13.75
CA LEU A 139 13.56 10.26 12.42
C LEU A 139 15.05 10.31 12.05
N ASP A 140 15.92 10.47 13.04
CA ASP A 140 17.37 10.60 12.80
C ASP A 140 17.96 9.35 12.13
N PHE A 141 17.46 8.15 12.46
CA PHE A 141 17.87 6.88 11.84
C PHE A 141 17.67 6.89 10.31
N PHE A 142 16.64 7.59 9.81
CA PHE A 142 16.30 7.64 8.39
C PHE A 142 16.90 8.85 7.66
N ARG A 143 17.18 9.93 8.40
CA ARG A 143 17.87 11.12 7.86
C ARG A 143 19.36 10.89 7.73
N ASN A 144 19.94 10.20 8.70
CA ASN A 144 21.36 9.82 8.76
C ASN A 144 21.55 8.33 8.46
N ALA A 145 20.71 7.77 7.57
CA ALA A 145 20.67 6.34 7.26
C ALA A 145 22.02 5.76 6.83
N SER A 146 22.94 6.58 6.28
CA SER A 146 24.31 6.17 5.94
C SER A 146 25.19 5.76 7.13
N ARG A 147 24.76 6.04 8.37
CA ARG A 147 25.42 5.55 9.60
C ARG A 147 25.01 4.13 9.98
N HIS A 148 23.98 3.62 9.34
CA HIS A 148 23.34 2.35 9.65
C HIS A 148 23.33 1.48 8.39
N GLN A 149 22.79 0.27 8.50
CA GLN A 149 22.62 -0.60 7.34
C GLN A 149 21.27 -0.31 6.68
N VAL A 150 21.31 0.16 5.44
CA VAL A 150 20.09 0.38 4.63
C VAL A 150 19.73 -0.93 3.93
N LEU A 151 18.56 -1.47 4.25
CA LEU A 151 18.05 -2.71 3.65
C LEU A 151 17.20 -2.46 2.41
N ALA A 152 16.49 -1.32 2.38
CA ALA A 152 15.78 -0.80 1.22
C ALA A 152 15.68 0.72 1.31
N ASP A 153 15.75 1.42 0.18
CA ASP A 153 15.55 2.87 0.10
C ASP A 153 15.13 3.26 -1.32
N VAL A 154 13.83 3.46 -1.50
CA VAL A 154 13.22 3.62 -2.83
C VAL A 154 12.06 4.61 -2.79
N LEU A 155 11.92 5.42 -3.84
CA LEU A 155 10.72 6.22 -4.02
C LEU A 155 9.61 5.35 -4.61
N GLN A 156 8.48 5.26 -3.93
CA GLN A 156 7.31 4.51 -4.40
C GLN A 156 6.13 5.44 -4.66
N SER A 157 5.35 5.12 -5.69
CA SER A 157 4.09 5.79 -6.05
C SER A 157 3.00 5.52 -5.01
N GLU A 158 2.10 6.49 -4.82
CA GLU A 158 0.84 6.27 -4.09
C GLU A 158 -0.30 5.96 -5.08
N GLN A 159 -1.56 5.92 -4.63
CA GLN A 159 -2.72 5.67 -5.50
C GLN A 159 -2.83 6.73 -6.60
N GLY A 160 -2.59 6.36 -7.86
CA GLY A 160 -2.72 7.26 -9.01
C GLY A 160 -4.17 7.64 -9.33
N SER A 161 -5.13 6.91 -8.82
CA SER A 161 -6.56 7.22 -8.90
C SER A 161 -6.97 8.42 -8.06
N TRP A 162 -6.21 8.78 -7.02
CA TRP A 162 -6.56 9.87 -6.10
C TRP A 162 -5.44 10.89 -5.87
N PHE A 163 -4.19 10.51 -6.11
CA PHE A 163 -3.04 11.40 -6.00
C PHE A 163 -2.41 11.72 -7.36
N TYR A 164 -2.10 12.99 -7.57
CA TYR A 164 -1.32 13.43 -8.72
C TYR A 164 0.18 13.29 -8.44
N ARG A 165 0.81 12.31 -9.11
CA ARG A 165 2.26 12.07 -9.16
C ARG A 165 2.93 12.00 -7.79
N LYS A 166 2.18 11.57 -6.78
CA LYS A 166 2.63 11.45 -5.41
C LYS A 166 3.57 10.26 -5.28
N ARG A 167 4.68 10.49 -4.58
CA ARG A 167 5.58 9.44 -4.13
C ARG A 167 6.00 9.67 -2.70
N ASN A 168 6.34 8.60 -1.99
CA ASN A 168 6.99 8.64 -0.70
C ASN A 168 8.28 7.80 -0.72
N ARG A 169 9.26 8.19 0.10
CA ARG A 169 10.49 7.43 0.30
C ARG A 169 10.19 6.29 1.27
N ASN A 170 10.15 5.07 0.74
CA ASN A 170 10.03 3.84 1.51
C ASN A 170 11.45 3.42 1.88
N ILE A 171 11.75 3.35 3.18
CA ILE A 171 13.10 3.08 3.67
C ILE A 171 13.08 2.10 4.84
N ILE A 172 14.00 1.14 4.81
CA ILE A 172 14.21 0.17 5.89
C ILE A 172 15.65 0.29 6.35
N VAL A 173 15.84 0.57 7.64
CA VAL A 173 17.16 0.76 8.25
C VAL A 173 17.33 -0.25 9.36
N ALA A 174 18.38 -1.07 9.28
CA ALA A 174 18.82 -1.93 10.37
C ALA A 174 19.87 -1.23 11.23
N THR A 175 19.73 -1.33 12.55
CA THR A 175 20.68 -0.75 13.51
C THR A 175 21.11 -1.77 14.57
N SER A 176 22.39 -1.70 14.96
CA SER A 176 22.93 -2.38 16.13
C SER A 176 22.78 -1.54 17.41
N ASP A 177 22.51 -0.23 17.28
CA ASP A 177 22.48 0.71 18.40
C ASP A 177 21.39 0.34 19.42
N ASP A 178 21.57 0.78 20.66
CA ASP A 178 20.51 0.72 21.66
C ASP A 178 19.42 1.75 21.30
N VAL A 179 18.19 1.28 21.21
CA VAL A 179 17.03 2.08 20.84
C VAL A 179 16.11 2.15 22.05
N GLU A 180 15.96 3.34 22.62
CA GLU A 180 14.96 3.59 23.66
C GLU A 180 13.56 3.32 23.09
N LEU A 181 12.80 2.44 23.74
CA LEU A 181 11.42 2.16 23.36
C LEU A 181 10.49 3.21 23.97
N LEU A 182 9.88 4.02 23.11
CA LEU A 182 8.94 5.07 23.51
C LEU A 182 7.50 4.53 23.54
N ASP A 183 6.64 5.18 24.33
CA ASP A 183 5.21 4.89 24.35
C ASP A 183 4.58 4.99 22.95
N GLY A 184 3.64 4.09 22.65
CA GLY A 184 3.03 3.98 21.33
C GLY A 184 3.87 3.22 20.29
N PHE A 185 5.03 2.71 20.66
CA PHE A 185 5.86 1.86 19.80
C PHE A 185 5.98 0.43 20.35
N TYR A 186 6.15 -0.53 19.43
CA TYR A 186 6.25 -1.94 19.77
C TYR A 186 7.16 -2.69 18.78
N TRP A 187 8.02 -3.58 19.29
CA TRP A 187 8.87 -4.43 18.45
C TRP A 187 8.10 -5.71 18.05
N LEU A 188 8.00 -5.96 16.75
CA LEU A 188 7.40 -7.18 16.18
C LEU A 188 8.42 -7.88 15.31
N SER A 189 8.53 -9.21 15.38
CA SER A 189 9.34 -9.94 14.40
C SER A 189 8.72 -9.82 13.01
N VAL A 190 9.53 -10.00 11.95
CA VAL A 190 9.00 -9.98 10.57
C VAL A 190 7.91 -11.03 10.35
N GLY A 191 8.05 -12.22 10.94
CA GLY A 191 7.03 -13.26 10.89
C GLY A 191 5.73 -12.86 11.60
N GLN A 192 5.82 -12.23 12.77
CA GLN A 192 4.66 -11.68 13.46
C GLN A 192 3.96 -10.59 12.63
N LEU A 193 4.74 -9.67 12.06
CA LEU A 193 4.21 -8.57 11.26
C LEU A 193 3.49 -9.08 10.00
N HIS A 194 4.03 -10.11 9.34
CA HIS A 194 3.34 -10.78 8.23
C HIS A 194 2.07 -11.50 8.67
N ALA A 195 2.07 -12.17 9.84
CA ALA A 195 0.87 -12.82 10.36
C ALA A 195 -0.27 -11.81 10.61
N LEU A 196 0.07 -10.61 11.11
CA LEU A 196 -0.88 -9.52 11.35
C LEU A 196 -1.51 -8.95 10.07
N LEU A 197 -0.97 -9.22 8.88
CA LEU A 197 -1.61 -8.83 7.60
C LEU A 197 -2.94 -9.52 7.36
N SER A 198 -3.19 -10.66 8.01
CA SER A 198 -4.47 -11.39 7.95
C SER A 198 -5.57 -10.79 8.84
N VAL A 199 -5.25 -9.74 9.61
CA VAL A 199 -6.20 -9.06 10.48
C VAL A 199 -6.67 -7.78 9.79
N ASP A 200 -7.99 -7.69 9.59
CA ASP A 200 -8.66 -6.55 8.98
C ASP A 200 -8.21 -5.22 9.60
N ASP A 201 -7.88 -4.28 8.72
CA ASP A 201 -7.52 -2.89 9.07
C ASP A 201 -6.45 -2.75 10.17
N LEU A 202 -5.57 -3.74 10.41
CA LEU A 202 -4.59 -3.65 11.48
C LEU A 202 -3.27 -3.02 11.02
N VAL A 203 -2.66 -3.58 9.97
CA VAL A 203 -1.40 -3.08 9.40
C VAL A 203 -1.72 -2.00 8.39
N ASN A 204 -1.33 -0.75 8.67
CA ASN A 204 -1.72 0.38 7.82
C ASN A 204 -1.07 0.30 6.42
N MET A 205 -1.61 1.06 5.48
CA MET A 205 -1.17 1.06 4.08
C MET A 205 0.32 1.39 3.91
N ASP A 206 0.82 2.38 4.66
CA ASP A 206 2.22 2.80 4.60
C ASP A 206 3.17 1.68 5.07
N SER A 207 2.80 0.95 6.14
CA SER A 207 3.51 -0.26 6.59
C SER A 207 3.57 -1.29 5.47
N ARG A 208 2.44 -1.63 4.86
CA ARG A 208 2.37 -2.64 3.78
C ARG A 208 3.22 -2.26 2.58
N SER A 209 3.26 -0.97 2.21
CA SER A 209 4.12 -0.47 1.14
C SER A 209 5.61 -0.64 1.46
N VAL A 210 6.04 -0.33 2.69
CA VAL A 210 7.44 -0.49 3.10
C VAL A 210 7.81 -1.97 3.23
N MET A 211 6.91 -2.79 3.80
CA MET A 211 7.11 -4.24 3.95
C MET A 211 7.29 -4.95 2.60
N ALA A 212 6.61 -4.48 1.54
CA ALA A 212 6.80 -5.02 0.19
C ALA A 212 8.25 -4.90 -0.29
N CYS A 213 9.03 -3.97 0.26
CA CYS A 213 10.42 -3.73 -0.08
C CYS A 213 11.40 -4.60 0.75
N PHE A 214 10.94 -5.48 1.63
CA PHE A 214 11.85 -6.37 2.37
C PHE A 214 12.69 -7.22 1.39
N PRO A 215 14.03 -7.28 1.57
CA PRO A 215 14.90 -8.13 0.77
C PRO A 215 14.75 -9.60 1.19
N LEU A 216 13.66 -10.24 0.75
CA LEU A 216 13.37 -11.66 0.99
C LEU A 216 13.97 -12.59 -0.08
N THR A 217 14.53 -12.03 -1.16
CA THR A 217 15.25 -12.81 -2.18
C THR A 217 16.65 -13.15 -1.67
N SER A 218 17.02 -14.42 -1.72
CA SER A 218 18.40 -14.82 -1.43
C SER A 218 19.31 -14.45 -2.60
N PRO A 219 20.44 -13.79 -2.30
CA PRO A 219 21.70 -14.34 -2.77
C PRO A 219 22.77 -14.34 -1.67
N SER A 220 23.26 -15.54 -1.32
CA SER A 220 24.47 -15.83 -0.54
C SER A 220 24.46 -15.50 0.97
N PRO A 221 24.82 -16.47 1.84
CA PRO A 221 24.94 -16.27 3.28
C PRO A 221 26.25 -15.54 3.61
N SER A 222 26.19 -14.22 3.80
CA SER A 222 27.31 -13.49 4.44
C SER A 222 26.94 -12.09 4.94
N GLY A 223 25.68 -11.83 5.28
CA GLY A 223 25.25 -10.59 5.92
C GLY A 223 24.46 -10.88 7.21
N PRO A 224 24.72 -10.18 8.33
CA PRO A 224 24.04 -10.42 9.60
C PRO A 224 22.54 -10.05 9.62
N TRP A 225 21.96 -9.64 8.48
CA TRP A 225 20.59 -9.12 8.40
C TRP A 225 19.79 -9.72 7.25
N ALA A 226 20.18 -10.90 6.78
CA ALA A 226 19.30 -11.68 5.93
C ALA A 226 18.02 -11.99 6.74
N PHE A 227 16.86 -11.61 6.22
CA PHE A 227 15.60 -12.00 6.84
C PHE A 227 15.45 -13.49 6.66
N ASP A 228 15.50 -14.26 7.75
CA ASP A 228 15.23 -15.69 7.72
C ASP A 228 13.77 -15.92 7.30
N GLY A 229 13.61 -16.16 6.00
CA GLY A 229 12.40 -16.56 5.29
C GLY A 229 12.70 -17.39 4.03
N ALA A 230 13.97 -17.72 3.80
CA ALA A 230 14.43 -18.62 2.74
C ALA A 230 14.92 -19.93 3.37
N PRO A 231 14.52 -21.12 2.87
CA PRO A 231 15.03 -22.38 3.41
C PRO A 231 16.51 -22.53 3.07
N ALA A 232 17.28 -23.02 4.04
CA ALA A 232 18.63 -23.49 3.82
C ALA A 232 18.62 -24.73 2.90
N ALA A 233 19.21 -24.58 1.70
CA ALA A 233 19.56 -25.64 0.75
C ALA A 233 18.38 -26.49 0.20
N PRO A 234 18.53 -27.17 -0.96
CA PRO A 234 17.42 -27.81 -1.64
C PRO A 234 17.01 -29.08 -0.88
N TRP A 235 16.06 -28.94 0.03
CA TRP A 235 15.25 -30.06 0.45
C TRP A 235 14.54 -30.59 -0.80
N PRO A 236 14.57 -31.90 -1.10
CA PRO A 236 13.66 -32.47 -2.09
C PRO A 236 12.27 -32.42 -1.47
N VAL A 237 11.59 -31.28 -1.61
CA VAL A 237 10.26 -31.10 -1.04
C VAL A 237 9.25 -31.57 -2.09
N GLU A 238 8.86 -32.83 -1.96
CA GLU A 238 7.66 -33.42 -2.57
C GLU A 238 6.36 -32.77 -2.06
N ASP A 239 6.42 -31.79 -1.15
CA ASP A 239 5.25 -31.06 -0.65
C ASP A 239 4.68 -30.11 -1.72
N ALA A 240 3.43 -30.37 -2.09
CA ALA A 240 2.61 -29.57 -2.99
C ALA A 240 1.98 -28.35 -2.30
N SER A 241 2.35 -28.00 -1.07
CA SER A 241 1.86 -26.80 -0.38
C SER A 241 2.24 -25.50 -1.09
N ILE A 242 1.40 -24.46 -0.94
CA ILE A 242 1.66 -23.15 -1.56
C ILE A 242 2.91 -22.48 -1.00
N GLY A 243 3.20 -22.66 0.29
CA GLY A 243 4.44 -22.20 0.92
C GLY A 243 5.66 -22.72 0.18
N SER A 244 5.73 -24.03 -0.10
CA SER A 244 6.84 -24.63 -0.86
C SER A 244 7.01 -24.04 -2.27
N ALA A 245 5.91 -23.75 -2.97
CA ALA A 245 5.97 -23.12 -4.30
C ALA A 245 6.36 -21.64 -4.26
N LEU A 246 5.90 -20.91 -3.23
CA LEU A 246 6.30 -19.53 -2.97
C LEU A 246 7.79 -19.44 -2.62
N THR A 247 8.26 -20.34 -1.76
CA THR A 247 9.67 -20.47 -1.40
C THR A 247 10.55 -20.69 -2.63
N ARG A 248 10.18 -21.61 -3.53
CA ARG A 248 10.89 -21.76 -4.82
C ARG A 248 10.81 -20.49 -5.67
N SER A 249 9.70 -19.78 -5.62
CA SER A 249 9.50 -18.53 -6.36
C SER A 249 10.34 -17.35 -5.87
N LEU A 250 10.79 -17.37 -4.62
CA LEU A 250 11.68 -16.36 -4.05
C LEU A 250 13.17 -16.61 -4.35
N ASP A 251 13.53 -17.80 -4.82
CA ASP A 251 14.89 -18.16 -5.20
C ASP A 251 15.04 -18.13 -6.74
N PRO A 252 15.79 -17.16 -7.30
CA PRO A 252 16.04 -17.08 -8.74
C PRO A 252 16.64 -18.36 -9.36
N GLY A 253 17.27 -19.22 -8.55
CA GLY A 253 17.83 -20.51 -8.97
C GLY A 253 16.80 -21.51 -9.50
N TYR A 254 15.52 -21.38 -9.14
CA TYR A 254 14.43 -22.20 -9.69
C TYR A 254 13.87 -21.68 -11.02
N GLY A 255 14.33 -20.49 -11.46
CA GLY A 255 13.90 -19.88 -12.71
C GLY A 255 12.49 -19.27 -12.66
N ALA A 256 12.04 -18.80 -13.81
CA ALA A 256 10.72 -18.20 -14.03
C ALA A 256 10.28 -18.44 -15.49
N LEU A 257 8.99 -18.31 -15.77
CA LEU A 257 8.44 -18.43 -17.12
C LEU A 257 9.09 -17.43 -18.09
N HIS A 258 9.26 -16.19 -17.64
CA HIS A 258 9.87 -15.11 -18.41
C HIS A 258 11.22 -14.70 -17.81
N SER A 259 12.22 -14.47 -18.64
CA SER A 259 13.50 -13.94 -18.16
C SER A 259 13.35 -12.49 -17.67
N PRO A 260 14.19 -12.01 -16.73
CA PRO A 260 14.15 -10.61 -16.29
C PRO A 260 14.29 -9.60 -17.44
N GLY A 261 15.07 -9.94 -18.46
CA GLY A 261 15.20 -9.13 -19.68
C GLY A 261 13.90 -9.05 -20.49
N SER A 262 13.20 -10.18 -20.63
CA SER A 262 11.89 -10.24 -21.31
C SER A 262 10.83 -9.42 -20.58
N VAL A 263 10.77 -9.54 -19.24
CA VAL A 263 9.84 -8.77 -18.39
C VAL A 263 10.09 -7.27 -18.54
N ARG A 264 11.34 -6.81 -18.45
CA ARG A 264 11.69 -5.40 -18.64
C ARG A 264 11.37 -4.91 -20.06
N ASN A 265 11.63 -5.71 -21.08
CA ASN A 265 11.31 -5.36 -22.46
C ASN A 265 9.80 -5.20 -22.67
N TRP A 266 9.00 -6.13 -22.15
CA TRP A 266 7.54 -6.05 -22.18
C TRP A 266 7.01 -4.80 -21.49
N PHE A 267 7.45 -4.56 -20.26
CA PHE A 267 7.02 -3.39 -19.49
C PHE A 267 7.44 -2.07 -20.16
N THR A 268 8.67 -2.02 -20.69
CA THR A 268 9.17 -0.86 -21.45
C THR A 268 8.34 -0.63 -22.71
N GLY A 269 8.00 -1.70 -23.44
CA GLY A 269 7.13 -1.63 -24.62
C GLY A 269 5.75 -1.08 -24.27
N ALA A 270 5.14 -1.58 -23.19
CA ALA A 270 3.84 -1.10 -22.73
C ALA A 270 3.88 0.39 -22.33
N ARG A 271 4.93 0.82 -21.63
CA ARG A 271 5.14 2.23 -21.27
C ARG A 271 5.36 3.12 -22.49
N ALA A 272 6.18 2.69 -23.45
CA ALA A 272 6.46 3.44 -24.67
C ALA A 272 5.25 3.53 -25.60
N GLY A 273 4.38 2.51 -25.60
CA GLY A 273 3.16 2.47 -26.39
C GLY A 273 1.97 3.19 -25.75
N PHE A 274 2.06 3.58 -24.48
CA PHE A 274 0.95 4.27 -23.80
C PHE A 274 0.80 5.71 -24.30
N THR A 275 -0.41 6.05 -24.74
CA THR A 275 -0.74 7.37 -25.32
C THR A 275 -1.66 8.21 -24.43
N GLY A 276 -1.95 7.74 -23.21
CA GLY A 276 -2.79 8.48 -22.28
C GLY A 276 -2.12 9.73 -21.73
N GLU A 277 -2.89 10.81 -21.58
CA GLU A 277 -2.41 12.11 -21.13
C GLU A 277 -3.21 12.57 -19.90
N ALA A 278 -2.50 13.04 -18.88
CA ALA A 278 -3.08 13.59 -17.66
C ALA A 278 -2.57 15.01 -17.42
N HIS A 279 -3.49 15.96 -17.27
CA HIS A 279 -3.16 17.35 -16.98
C HIS A 279 -4.03 17.89 -15.84
N LEU A 280 -3.40 18.63 -14.94
CA LEU A 280 -4.12 19.37 -13.92
C LEU A 280 -4.98 20.44 -14.58
N VAL A 281 -6.20 20.59 -14.08
CA VAL A 281 -7.16 21.63 -14.46
C VAL A 281 -7.73 22.26 -13.19
N ASP A 282 -8.39 23.39 -13.34
CA ASP A 282 -9.08 24.06 -12.25
C ASP A 282 -10.16 23.15 -11.67
N LEU A 283 -10.19 22.95 -10.34
CA LEU A 283 -11.21 22.13 -9.69
C LEU A 283 -12.63 22.65 -10.01
N GLY A 284 -12.81 23.96 -10.13
CA GLY A 284 -14.07 24.59 -10.54
C GLY A 284 -14.51 24.26 -11.98
N SER A 285 -13.64 23.67 -12.80
CA SER A 285 -13.90 23.31 -14.21
C SER A 285 -14.11 21.82 -14.46
N VAL A 286 -13.98 20.99 -13.41
CA VAL A 286 -14.11 19.52 -13.50
C VAL A 286 -15.55 19.15 -13.89
N ARG A 287 -15.70 18.51 -15.05
CA ARG A 287 -17.02 18.09 -15.58
C ARG A 287 -17.58 16.91 -14.80
N ASN A 288 -18.92 16.85 -14.69
CA ASN A 288 -19.66 15.77 -14.03
C ASN A 288 -19.45 15.66 -12.52
N TRP A 289 -18.73 16.57 -11.89
CA TRP A 289 -18.60 16.66 -10.43
C TRP A 289 -19.31 17.90 -9.91
N GLN A 290 -19.96 17.77 -8.76
CA GLN A 290 -20.76 18.84 -8.16
C GLN A 290 -20.30 19.10 -6.73
N ARG A 291 -20.03 20.37 -6.43
CA ARG A 291 -19.75 20.82 -5.07
C ARG A 291 -21.06 21.23 -4.39
N SER A 292 -21.32 20.60 -3.25
CA SER A 292 -22.35 21.00 -2.29
C SER A 292 -21.70 21.66 -1.06
N GLU A 293 -22.46 21.88 0.01
CA GLU A 293 -21.96 22.47 1.25
C GLU A 293 -20.90 21.59 1.95
N ASP A 294 -21.07 20.26 1.91
CA ASP A 294 -20.27 19.31 2.69
C ASP A 294 -19.40 18.36 1.86
N ARG A 295 -19.59 18.30 0.54
CA ARG A 295 -18.85 17.39 -0.34
C ARG A 295 -18.74 17.84 -1.79
N ILE A 296 -17.76 17.27 -2.51
CA ILE A 296 -17.67 17.27 -3.98
C ILE A 296 -17.88 15.82 -4.44
N SER A 297 -18.93 15.58 -5.21
CA SER A 297 -19.33 14.22 -5.63
C SER A 297 -19.50 14.13 -7.14
N HIS A 298 -19.25 12.95 -7.70
CA HIS A 298 -19.59 12.67 -9.10
C HIS A 298 -21.11 12.62 -9.27
N GLY A 299 -21.65 13.16 -10.37
CA GLY A 299 -23.08 13.29 -10.63
C GLY A 299 -23.86 11.97 -10.75
N ARG A 300 -23.14 10.84 -10.82
CA ARG A 300 -23.72 9.49 -10.79
C ARG A 300 -23.63 8.80 -9.42
N GLY A 301 -23.03 9.43 -8.41
CA GLY A 301 -22.90 8.87 -7.06
C GLY A 301 -21.89 7.72 -6.91
N VAL A 302 -20.93 7.61 -7.84
CA VAL A 302 -19.88 6.57 -7.87
C VAL A 302 -18.48 7.20 -7.73
N PHE A 303 -17.43 6.37 -7.71
CA PHE A 303 -16.02 6.72 -7.54
C PHE A 303 -15.65 7.12 -6.12
N PHE A 304 -15.78 8.40 -5.78
CA PHE A 304 -15.41 8.93 -4.46
C PHE A 304 -16.04 10.30 -4.25
N ASP A 305 -16.01 10.77 -3.00
CA ASP A 305 -16.32 12.14 -2.60
C ASP A 305 -15.07 12.83 -2.07
N VAL A 306 -14.94 14.14 -2.32
CA VAL A 306 -14.11 15.01 -1.48
C VAL A 306 -14.98 15.52 -0.34
N MET A 307 -14.56 15.37 0.91
CA MET A 307 -15.29 15.81 2.11
C MET A 307 -14.37 16.47 3.12
N ALA A 308 -14.90 17.00 4.22
CA ALA A 308 -14.13 17.60 5.31
C ALA A 308 -14.41 16.98 6.70
N VAL A 309 -13.38 16.93 7.55
CA VAL A 309 -13.49 16.52 8.97
C VAL A 309 -12.99 17.61 9.93
N ASP A 310 -13.58 17.64 11.12
CA ASP A 310 -13.02 18.19 12.37
C ASP A 310 -12.47 17.01 13.18
N VAL A 311 -11.19 17.10 13.53
CA VAL A 311 -10.46 16.08 14.29
C VAL A 311 -10.10 16.68 15.63
N ARG A 312 -10.46 15.98 16.71
CA ARG A 312 -10.11 16.34 18.09
C ARG A 312 -9.40 15.17 18.73
N THR A 313 -8.31 15.43 19.43
CA THR A 313 -7.48 14.37 20.02
C THR A 313 -7.13 14.72 21.45
N GLY A 314 -7.24 13.77 22.37
CA GLY A 314 -6.80 13.95 23.76
C GLY A 314 -5.30 13.83 23.98
N SER A 315 -4.56 13.30 23.00
CA SER A 315 -3.21 12.73 23.16
C SER A 315 -2.11 13.38 22.28
N ARG A 316 -2.41 14.37 21.42
CA ARG A 316 -1.42 15.06 20.55
C ARG A 316 -1.12 16.51 20.92
N GLU A 317 0.01 17.00 20.40
CA GLU A 317 0.51 18.39 20.48
C GLU A 317 -0.46 19.43 19.87
N VAL A 318 -1.21 19.04 18.83
CA VAL A 318 -2.31 19.84 18.26
C VAL A 318 -3.62 19.20 18.71
N ALA A 319 -4.31 19.84 19.64
CA ALA A 319 -5.54 19.31 20.25
C ALA A 319 -6.71 19.15 19.26
N SER A 320 -6.71 19.92 18.17
CA SER A 320 -7.72 19.82 17.12
C SER A 320 -7.26 20.44 15.81
N TRP A 321 -7.68 19.87 14.68
CA TRP A 321 -7.54 20.48 13.36
C TRP A 321 -8.69 20.07 12.45
N THR A 322 -8.84 20.75 11.31
CA THR A 322 -9.78 20.36 10.27
C THR A 322 -9.03 20.07 8.98
N GLN A 323 -9.48 19.10 8.19
CA GLN A 323 -8.86 18.81 6.89
C GLN A 323 -9.85 18.25 5.87
N PRO A 324 -9.58 18.45 4.57
CA PRO A 324 -10.21 17.69 3.51
C PRO A 324 -9.78 16.22 3.53
N MET A 325 -10.63 15.34 3.02
CA MET A 325 -10.37 13.91 2.85
C MET A 325 -11.09 13.38 1.60
N ILE A 326 -10.64 12.23 1.10
CA ILE A 326 -11.30 11.46 0.04
C ILE A 326 -12.07 10.30 0.67
N GLU A 327 -13.34 10.13 0.35
CA GLU A 327 -14.15 8.98 0.76
C GLU A 327 -14.52 8.18 -0.49
N ALA A 328 -13.99 6.97 -0.65
CA ALA A 328 -14.36 6.11 -1.77
C ALA A 328 -15.83 5.66 -1.69
N ARG A 329 -16.49 5.55 -2.84
CA ARG A 329 -17.85 4.98 -2.95
C ARG A 329 -17.74 3.50 -3.31
N GLY A 330 -18.07 2.64 -2.36
CA GLY A 330 -17.96 1.18 -2.51
C GLY A 330 -16.64 0.63 -1.96
N GLN A 331 -16.58 -0.69 -1.82
CA GLN A 331 -15.37 -1.38 -1.35
C GLN A 331 -14.50 -1.75 -2.55
N GLY A 332 -13.22 -1.41 -2.49
CA GLY A 332 -12.25 -1.83 -3.51
C GLY A 332 -12.06 -3.35 -3.52
N VAL A 333 -11.59 -3.87 -4.65
CA VAL A 333 -11.12 -5.23 -4.82
C VAL A 333 -9.74 -5.15 -5.48
N ALA A 334 -8.75 -5.76 -4.85
CA ALA A 334 -7.40 -5.91 -5.39
C ALA A 334 -6.99 -7.37 -5.27
N ALA A 335 -6.69 -8.03 -6.38
CA ALA A 335 -6.41 -9.46 -6.36
C ALA A 335 -5.25 -9.86 -7.26
N PHE A 336 -4.46 -10.82 -6.78
CA PHE A 336 -3.55 -11.61 -7.59
C PHE A 336 -4.17 -12.98 -7.89
N LEU A 337 -4.25 -13.32 -9.17
CA LEU A 337 -4.32 -14.71 -9.60
C LEU A 337 -2.91 -15.29 -9.56
N VAL A 338 -2.78 -16.48 -8.96
CA VAL A 338 -1.51 -17.21 -8.87
C VAL A 338 -1.63 -18.60 -9.46
N GLN A 339 -0.55 -19.10 -10.04
CA GLN A 339 -0.51 -20.46 -10.58
C GLN A 339 0.89 -21.05 -10.39
N ARG A 340 0.98 -22.37 -10.25
CA ARG A 340 2.26 -23.08 -10.19
C ARG A 340 2.68 -23.46 -11.60
N ILE A 341 3.77 -22.87 -12.08
CA ILE A 341 4.33 -23.15 -13.40
C ILE A 341 5.70 -23.77 -13.19
N GLY A 342 5.86 -25.03 -13.58
CA GLY A 342 7.09 -25.79 -13.29
C GLY A 342 7.37 -25.94 -11.79
N GLY A 343 6.32 -25.98 -10.95
CA GLY A 343 6.45 -26.02 -9.50
C GLY A 343 6.77 -24.68 -8.83
N VAL A 344 7.03 -23.62 -9.59
CA VAL A 344 7.31 -22.27 -9.10
C VAL A 344 6.01 -21.46 -9.09
N LEU A 345 5.69 -20.81 -7.96
CA LEU A 345 4.51 -19.95 -7.88
C LEU A 345 4.71 -18.71 -8.77
N HIS A 346 3.79 -18.44 -9.68
CA HIS A 346 3.76 -17.24 -10.48
C HIS A 346 2.53 -16.42 -10.15
N VAL A 347 2.65 -15.10 -10.30
CA VAL A 347 1.61 -14.11 -10.10
C VAL A 347 1.26 -13.51 -11.46
N LEU A 348 -0.02 -13.50 -11.83
CA LEU A 348 -0.47 -12.84 -13.06
C LEU A 348 -0.60 -11.34 -12.79
N VAL A 349 0.44 -10.57 -13.09
CA VAL A 349 0.36 -9.10 -12.98
C VAL A 349 -0.16 -8.51 -14.29
N ARG A 350 -0.62 -7.26 -14.21
CA ARG A 350 -0.98 -6.48 -15.40
C ARG A 350 -0.23 -5.17 -15.46
N VAL A 351 -0.10 -4.60 -16.64
CA VAL A 351 0.29 -3.20 -16.81
C VAL A 351 -0.96 -2.34 -16.62
N GLY A 352 -1.03 -1.64 -15.49
CA GLY A 352 -2.13 -0.74 -15.15
C GLY A 352 -1.77 0.72 -15.41
N SER A 353 -2.72 1.49 -15.94
CA SER A 353 -2.63 2.95 -16.00
C SER A 353 -3.58 3.58 -14.99
N GLU A 354 -3.10 4.57 -14.26
CA GLU A 354 -3.93 5.46 -13.43
C GLU A 354 -3.58 6.92 -13.75
N PRO A 355 -4.55 7.85 -13.71
CA PRO A 355 -4.36 9.18 -14.26
C PRO A 355 -3.35 10.02 -13.47
N GLY A 356 -3.08 9.65 -12.22
CA GLY A 356 -2.10 10.28 -11.34
C GLY A 356 -0.70 9.68 -11.40
N PHE A 357 -0.43 8.65 -12.21
CA PHE A 357 0.92 8.09 -12.30
C PHE A 357 1.92 9.06 -12.94
N MET A 358 3.20 8.92 -12.56
CA MET A 358 4.29 9.73 -13.08
C MET A 358 4.74 9.24 -14.46
N ASP A 359 4.94 7.93 -14.61
CA ASP A 359 5.52 7.29 -15.80
C ASP A 359 4.46 6.48 -16.59
N ALA A 360 3.24 7.03 -16.68
CA ALA A 360 2.08 6.49 -17.40
C ALA A 360 1.48 5.18 -16.84
N VAL A 361 2.31 4.15 -16.68
CA VAL A 361 1.91 2.80 -16.30
C VAL A 361 2.84 2.19 -15.26
N GLU A 362 2.24 1.35 -14.41
CA GLU A 362 2.90 0.55 -13.38
C GLU A 362 2.33 -0.88 -13.41
N LEU A 363 3.07 -1.84 -12.88
CA LEU A 363 2.56 -3.18 -12.62
C LEU A 363 1.52 -3.11 -11.51
N ALA A 364 0.36 -3.65 -11.79
CA ALA A 364 -0.81 -3.66 -10.92
C ALA A 364 -1.26 -5.11 -10.65
N PRO A 365 -2.12 -5.32 -9.64
CA PRO A 365 -2.80 -6.59 -9.43
C PRO A 365 -3.53 -7.08 -10.68
N THR A 366 -3.79 -8.38 -10.76
CA THR A 366 -4.59 -8.98 -11.84
C THR A 366 -5.93 -8.28 -11.97
N VAL A 367 -6.59 -8.05 -10.83
CA VAL A 367 -7.82 -7.28 -10.72
C VAL A 367 -7.58 -6.13 -9.74
N GLN A 368 -7.90 -4.92 -10.16
CA GLN A 368 -7.92 -3.74 -9.30
C GLN A 368 -9.07 -2.84 -9.71
N CYS A 369 -10.09 -2.73 -8.86
CA CYS A 369 -11.28 -1.95 -9.16
C CYS A 369 -12.12 -1.68 -7.90
N THR A 370 -13.12 -0.82 -8.05
CA THR A 370 -14.32 -0.83 -7.19
C THR A 370 -15.46 -1.33 -8.07
N PRO A 371 -15.99 -2.55 -7.87
CA PRO A 371 -16.93 -3.18 -8.81
C PRO A 371 -18.13 -2.31 -9.17
N GLU A 372 -18.68 -1.58 -8.21
CA GLU A 372 -19.86 -0.72 -8.37
C GLU A 372 -19.62 0.42 -9.37
N ASN A 373 -18.37 0.88 -9.51
CA ASN A 373 -18.03 1.93 -10.48
C ASN A 373 -18.25 1.47 -11.93
N TYR A 374 -18.19 0.17 -12.20
CA TYR A 374 -18.31 -0.38 -13.55
C TYR A 374 -19.76 -0.61 -13.97
N ALA A 375 -20.70 -0.63 -13.01
CA ALA A 375 -22.13 -0.72 -13.30
C ALA A 375 -22.65 0.49 -14.10
N VAL A 376 -21.94 1.63 -14.06
CA VAL A 376 -22.29 2.85 -14.79
C VAL A 376 -21.39 3.10 -16.01
N LEU A 377 -20.42 2.23 -16.27
CA LEU A 377 -19.50 2.34 -17.40
C LEU A 377 -19.90 1.36 -18.52
N PRO A 378 -19.38 1.54 -19.75
CA PRO A 378 -19.57 0.54 -20.80
C PRO A 378 -19.06 -0.83 -20.38
N SER A 379 -19.67 -1.91 -20.88
CA SER A 379 -19.31 -3.29 -20.50
C SER A 379 -17.85 -3.64 -20.78
N GLU A 380 -17.29 -3.09 -21.85
CA GLU A 380 -15.88 -3.23 -22.23
C GLU A 380 -14.91 -2.58 -21.23
N ALA A 381 -15.40 -1.73 -20.31
CA ALA A 381 -14.60 -1.20 -19.22
C ALA A 381 -14.43 -2.19 -18.07
N ALA A 382 -15.26 -3.24 -17.98
CA ALA A 382 -15.19 -4.21 -16.90
C ALA A 382 -13.77 -4.82 -16.81
N PRO A 383 -13.15 -4.86 -15.62
CA PRO A 383 -11.80 -5.41 -15.48
C PRO A 383 -11.78 -6.90 -15.86
N PRO A 384 -10.82 -7.33 -16.71
CA PRO A 384 -10.59 -8.75 -16.94
C PRO A 384 -10.42 -9.50 -15.62
N PHE A 385 -10.88 -10.75 -15.58
CA PHE A 385 -10.77 -11.66 -14.41
C PHE A 385 -11.55 -11.24 -13.15
N LEU A 386 -12.33 -10.15 -13.18
CA LEU A 386 -13.12 -9.73 -12.01
C LEU A 386 -14.08 -10.82 -11.53
N ASP A 387 -14.84 -11.42 -12.44
CA ASP A 387 -15.80 -12.49 -12.08
C ASP A 387 -15.09 -13.75 -11.55
N GLU A 388 -13.92 -14.09 -12.12
CA GLU A 388 -13.10 -15.23 -11.68
C GLU A 388 -12.59 -15.03 -10.24
N VAL A 389 -12.22 -13.81 -9.88
CA VAL A 389 -11.81 -13.45 -8.51
C VAL A 389 -13.00 -13.41 -7.55
N LEU A 390 -14.12 -12.78 -7.93
CA LEU A 390 -15.27 -12.61 -7.04
C LEU A 390 -15.98 -13.92 -6.72
N HIS A 391 -15.95 -14.88 -7.65
CA HIS A 391 -16.59 -16.18 -7.52
C HIS A 391 -15.61 -17.33 -7.32
N ALA A 392 -14.36 -17.02 -6.94
CA ALA A 392 -13.36 -18.04 -6.63
C ALA A 392 -13.87 -18.98 -5.53
N PRO A 393 -13.73 -20.31 -5.69
CA PRO A 393 -14.11 -21.25 -4.65
C PRO A 393 -13.21 -21.08 -3.41
N ALA A 394 -13.75 -21.31 -2.23
CA ALA A 394 -13.07 -21.00 -0.97
C ALA A 394 -11.72 -21.73 -0.80
N ASP A 395 -11.58 -22.93 -1.37
CA ASP A 395 -10.35 -23.72 -1.35
C ASP A 395 -9.27 -23.22 -2.33
N ALA A 396 -9.64 -22.34 -3.28
CA ALA A 396 -8.70 -21.64 -4.16
C ALA A 396 -8.21 -20.31 -3.54
N VAL A 397 -8.91 -19.76 -2.55
CA VAL A 397 -8.53 -18.51 -1.90
C VAL A 397 -7.43 -18.78 -0.88
N ARG A 398 -6.28 -18.12 -1.07
CA ARG A 398 -5.05 -18.30 -0.26
C ARG A 398 -4.82 -17.17 0.71
N PHE A 399 -5.37 -16.00 0.40
CA PHE A 399 -5.39 -14.83 1.26
C PHE A 399 -6.66 -14.05 0.97
N ASP A 400 -7.34 -13.58 2.01
CA ASP A 400 -8.55 -12.77 1.94
C ASP A 400 -8.65 -11.89 3.18
N THR A 401 -8.39 -10.60 3.02
CA THR A 401 -8.45 -9.65 4.14
C THR A 401 -8.89 -8.30 3.63
N VAL A 402 -9.72 -7.60 4.41
CA VAL A 402 -10.17 -6.26 4.08
C VAL A 402 -9.29 -5.26 4.81
N LEU A 403 -8.54 -4.48 4.03
CA LEU A 403 -7.53 -3.55 4.54
C LEU A 403 -7.87 -2.12 4.07
N SER A 404 -7.71 -1.15 4.97
CA SER A 404 -7.90 0.26 4.65
C SER A 404 -6.68 0.90 3.98
N GLU A 405 -6.94 1.97 3.23
CA GLU A 405 -5.94 2.87 2.64
C GLU A 405 -5.44 3.92 3.66
N GLU A 406 -4.54 4.84 3.29
CA GLU A 406 -3.94 5.85 4.20
C GLU A 406 -4.98 6.70 4.95
N GLY A 407 -5.08 6.53 6.27
CA GLY A 407 -6.02 7.29 7.10
C GLY A 407 -5.71 8.79 7.21
N GLY A 408 -4.53 9.23 6.76
CA GLY A 408 -4.18 10.65 6.68
C GLY A 408 -4.91 11.42 5.58
N ARG A 409 -5.43 10.74 4.54
CA ARG A 409 -6.08 11.35 3.37
C ARG A 409 -7.40 10.69 2.98
N PHE A 410 -7.56 9.41 3.29
CA PHE A 410 -8.73 8.64 2.91
C PHE A 410 -9.61 8.35 4.11
N PHE A 411 -10.88 8.75 4.05
CA PHE A 411 -11.85 8.54 5.12
C PHE A 411 -12.50 7.18 4.97
N HIS A 412 -12.11 6.23 5.83
CA HIS A 412 -12.69 4.88 5.92
C HIS A 412 -12.68 4.10 4.58
N THR A 413 -11.79 4.45 3.66
CA THR A 413 -11.63 3.75 2.38
C THR A 413 -11.00 2.39 2.60
N ARG A 414 -11.66 1.32 2.12
CA ARG A 414 -11.24 -0.07 2.27
C ARG A 414 -11.23 -0.81 0.94
N SER A 415 -10.33 -1.77 0.84
CA SER A 415 -10.28 -2.73 -0.27
C SER A 415 -10.18 -4.15 0.27
N ARG A 416 -10.87 -5.10 -0.37
CA ARG A 416 -10.67 -6.54 -0.14
C ARG A 416 -9.46 -6.99 -0.97
N TYR A 417 -8.43 -7.46 -0.28
CA TYR A 417 -7.19 -7.94 -0.87
C TYR A 417 -7.21 -9.48 -0.95
N LEU A 418 -7.03 -10.02 -2.16
CA LEU A 418 -7.19 -11.44 -2.44
C LEU A 418 -5.97 -12.04 -3.13
N ILE A 419 -5.63 -13.28 -2.77
CA ILE A 419 -4.71 -14.12 -3.53
C ILE A 419 -5.47 -15.39 -3.86
N VAL A 420 -5.72 -15.64 -5.15
CA VAL A 420 -6.53 -16.76 -5.63
C VAL A 420 -5.65 -17.67 -6.48
N GLU A 421 -5.52 -18.93 -6.08
CA GLU A 421 -4.77 -19.93 -6.83
C GLU A 421 -5.64 -20.56 -7.93
N LEU A 422 -5.20 -20.43 -9.17
CA LEU A 422 -5.83 -21.09 -10.31
C LEU A 422 -5.49 -22.59 -10.32
N PRO A 423 -6.43 -23.45 -10.76
CA PRO A 423 -6.16 -24.87 -10.96
C PRO A 423 -4.97 -25.10 -11.90
N ALA A 424 -4.19 -26.17 -11.67
CA ALA A 424 -3.02 -26.47 -12.50
C ALA A 424 -3.39 -26.70 -13.98
N GLU A 425 -4.58 -27.22 -14.24
CA GLU A 425 -5.13 -27.51 -15.56
C GLU A 425 -5.67 -26.26 -16.28
N ARG A 426 -5.77 -25.13 -15.58
CA ARG A 426 -6.21 -23.86 -16.17
C ARG A 426 -5.09 -23.30 -17.04
N GLU A 427 -5.14 -23.61 -18.33
CA GLU A 427 -4.30 -22.94 -19.32
C GLU A 427 -4.87 -21.55 -19.62
N LEU A 428 -4.06 -20.53 -19.34
CA LEU A 428 -4.38 -19.13 -19.61
C LEU A 428 -3.37 -18.57 -20.60
N VAL A 429 -3.85 -18.20 -21.79
CA VAL A 429 -3.06 -17.40 -22.73
C VAL A 429 -2.97 -15.99 -22.15
N GLU A 430 -1.75 -15.53 -21.84
CA GLU A 430 -1.51 -14.18 -21.31
C GLU A 430 -2.05 -13.13 -22.29
N PRO A 431 -3.03 -12.29 -21.89
CA PRO A 431 -3.34 -11.11 -22.67
C PRO A 431 -2.12 -10.17 -22.75
N ASP A 432 -2.07 -9.30 -23.76
CA ASP A 432 -0.89 -8.46 -24.05
C ASP A 432 -0.46 -7.57 -22.86
N ASP A 433 -1.43 -7.09 -22.09
CA ASP A 433 -1.24 -6.26 -20.89
C ASP A 433 -1.01 -7.06 -19.62
N PHE A 434 -0.93 -8.39 -19.69
CA PHE A 434 -0.68 -9.27 -18.54
C PHE A 434 0.59 -10.09 -18.71
N ARG A 435 1.13 -10.54 -17.57
CA ARG A 435 2.27 -11.44 -17.53
C ARG A 435 2.36 -12.23 -16.22
N TRP A 436 2.72 -13.50 -16.31
CA TRP A 436 3.09 -14.34 -15.18
C TRP A 436 4.52 -14.01 -14.72
N LEU A 437 4.66 -13.49 -13.52
CA LEU A 437 5.96 -13.21 -12.90
C LEU A 437 6.17 -14.14 -11.71
N ALA A 438 7.37 -14.71 -11.59
CA ALA A 438 7.78 -15.30 -10.32
C ALA A 438 7.95 -14.19 -9.26
N VAL A 439 7.79 -14.55 -8.00
CA VAL A 439 7.75 -13.60 -6.88
C VAL A 439 9.09 -12.88 -6.71
N HIS A 440 10.22 -13.57 -6.90
CA HIS A 440 11.54 -12.91 -6.90
C HIS A 440 11.64 -11.78 -7.93
N GLN A 441 10.96 -11.89 -9.09
CA GLN A 441 10.96 -10.83 -10.09
C GLN A 441 10.20 -9.60 -9.59
N LEU A 442 9.10 -9.78 -8.85
CA LEU A 442 8.38 -8.68 -8.21
C LEU A 442 9.22 -8.06 -7.07
N SER A 443 9.88 -8.90 -6.26
CA SER A 443 10.79 -8.47 -5.19
C SER A 443 12.02 -7.72 -5.71
N ASP A 444 12.49 -8.02 -6.93
CA ASP A 444 13.55 -7.25 -7.58
C ASP A 444 13.02 -5.90 -8.11
N LEU A 445 11.85 -5.92 -8.77
CA LEU A 445 11.26 -4.73 -9.37
C LEU A 445 10.80 -3.70 -8.33
N VAL A 446 10.33 -4.13 -7.16
CA VAL A 446 9.92 -3.22 -6.07
C VAL A 446 11.10 -2.43 -5.48
N GLN A 447 12.35 -2.84 -5.72
CA GLN A 447 13.53 -2.04 -5.36
C GLN A 447 13.74 -0.84 -6.29
N HIS A 448 12.92 -0.70 -7.33
CA HIS A 448 12.98 0.37 -8.30
C HIS A 448 11.67 1.17 -8.34
N SER A 449 11.80 2.49 -8.48
CA SER A 449 10.64 3.38 -8.55
C SER A 449 9.77 3.12 -9.77
N ASN A 450 8.46 3.35 -9.60
CA ASN A 450 7.47 3.35 -10.69
C ASN A 450 7.35 2.01 -11.41
N TYR A 451 7.64 0.89 -10.74
CA TYR A 451 7.39 -0.45 -11.27
C TYR A 451 6.14 -1.10 -10.70
N LEU A 452 5.94 -1.09 -9.38
CA LEU A 452 4.76 -1.69 -8.75
C LEU A 452 3.90 -0.61 -8.09
N ASN A 453 2.62 -0.59 -8.44
CA ASN A 453 1.68 0.30 -7.78
C ASN A 453 1.38 -0.17 -6.34
N ILE A 454 0.72 0.69 -5.55
CA ILE A 454 0.57 0.44 -4.12
C ILE A 454 -0.28 -0.79 -3.78
N GLN A 455 -1.26 -1.13 -4.60
CA GLN A 455 -2.07 -2.32 -4.42
C GLN A 455 -1.25 -3.59 -4.70
N ALA A 456 -0.42 -3.59 -5.75
CA ALA A 456 0.52 -4.67 -6.03
C ALA A 456 1.56 -4.83 -4.91
N ARG A 457 2.07 -3.73 -4.34
CA ARG A 457 2.96 -3.77 -3.18
C ARG A 457 2.27 -4.35 -1.95
N THR A 458 1.03 -3.93 -1.66
CA THR A 458 0.23 -4.52 -0.58
C THR A 458 0.06 -6.03 -0.77
N LEU A 459 -0.33 -6.49 -1.96
CA LEU A 459 -0.49 -7.91 -2.23
C LEU A 459 0.84 -8.68 -2.22
N LEU A 460 1.96 -8.06 -2.61
CA LEU A 460 3.29 -8.67 -2.48
C LEU A 460 3.65 -8.92 -1.01
N ALA A 461 3.40 -7.94 -0.14
CA ALA A 461 3.57 -8.12 1.30
C ALA A 461 2.63 -9.22 1.86
N CYS A 462 1.37 -9.28 1.39
CA CYS A 462 0.43 -10.33 1.78
C CYS A 462 0.87 -11.71 1.26
N LEU A 463 1.45 -11.79 0.06
CA LEU A 463 1.95 -13.03 -0.52
C LEU A 463 3.07 -13.61 0.34
N HIS A 464 3.99 -12.77 0.84
CA HIS A 464 5.04 -13.19 1.77
C HIS A 464 4.51 -13.75 3.10
N SER A 465 3.30 -13.38 3.52
CA SER A 465 2.69 -13.97 4.73
C SER A 465 2.39 -15.46 4.59
N LEU A 466 2.30 -15.98 3.36
CA LEU A 466 2.06 -17.40 3.09
C LEU A 466 3.30 -18.28 3.30
N LEU A 467 4.46 -17.71 3.65
CA LEU A 467 5.66 -18.45 4.04
C LEU A 467 5.58 -19.04 5.45
N GLY A 468 4.72 -18.48 6.31
CA GLY A 468 4.54 -18.97 7.68
C GLY A 468 3.80 -20.31 7.74
N PRO A 469 3.86 -21.05 8.87
CA PRO A 469 3.02 -22.22 9.06
C PRO A 469 1.56 -21.83 8.87
N ALA A 470 0.85 -22.55 7.98
CA ALA A 470 -0.57 -22.34 7.71
C ALA A 470 -1.34 -22.19 9.04
N GLY A 471 -2.10 -21.10 9.14
CA GLY A 471 -2.65 -20.54 10.37
C GLY A 471 -2.98 -21.56 11.46
N GLY A 472 -2.28 -21.46 12.58
CA GLY A 472 -2.86 -21.86 13.86
C GLY A 472 -3.97 -20.86 14.18
N GLU A 473 -5.17 -21.37 14.42
CA GLU A 473 -6.37 -20.62 14.79
C GLU A 473 -6.03 -19.52 15.82
N CYS A 474 -6.07 -18.26 15.39
CA CYS A 474 -6.21 -17.13 16.30
C CYS A 474 -7.70 -17.03 16.67
N THR A 475 -8.10 -17.77 17.70
CA THR A 475 -9.34 -17.49 18.46
C THR A 475 -9.12 -16.39 19.48
#